data_AF-A0A7J6TE31-F1
#
_entry.id   AF-A0A7J6TE31-F1
#
_cell.length_a   1.000
_cell.length_b   1.000
_cell.length_c   1.000
_cell.angle_alpha   90.00
_cell.angle_beta   90.00
_cell.angle_gamma   90.00
#
_symmetry.space_group_name_H-M   'P 1'
#
loop_
_entity.id
_entity.type
_entity.pdbx_description
1 polymer ?
#
loop_
_entity_poly.entity_id
_entity_poly.type
_entity_poly.pdbx_seq_one_letter_code
_entity_poly.pdbx_strand_id
1 'polypeptide(L)'
;DLLTRALLEIICLKLVSRVDEIPGRFCPRLLRYHLQPDQESREGLLSEVSTCLEELEKDRFVKVNDGLITSTPLGEAVAFSSLKIEEASVVFRALRHASSRILLSSDLHLLSLVTPVRHDIPVHLEAYLNLYNAMAPDQRAVADRCGISEGFLNSCARRNTLLSRSTPVPVCHRKSPEGARAWQRQLVTHLRFYATLLLHHLLKGVPLPMLASTYKVNCGQIQQLQSTSTAFCGMVVGFCDRLRWWALAAALTPLSEQLSTGAPSFVAEMTSKLSHVGL
;
A
#
# COMPACT_ATOMS: atom_id res chain seq x y z
N ASP A 1 4.27 0.53 -15.88
CA ASP A 1 4.87 0.94 -14.59
C ASP A 1 6.16 1.75 -14.67
N LEU A 2 7.32 1.21 -15.05
CA LEU A 2 8.57 1.99 -15.02
C LEU A 2 8.53 3.22 -15.94
N LEU A 3 7.98 3.06 -17.15
CA LEU A 3 7.79 4.16 -18.11
C LEU A 3 6.84 5.24 -17.54
N THR A 4 5.67 4.82 -17.07
CA THR A 4 4.65 5.68 -16.44
C THR A 4 5.22 6.46 -15.25
N ARG A 5 6.05 5.79 -14.43
CA ARG A 5 6.76 6.38 -13.29
C ARG A 5 7.77 7.43 -13.72
N ALA A 6 8.64 7.09 -14.66
CA ALA A 6 9.65 8.02 -15.18
C ALA A 6 9.00 9.26 -15.82
N LEU A 7 7.90 9.06 -16.57
CA LEU A 7 7.13 10.15 -17.16
C LEU A 7 6.55 11.08 -16.06
N LEU A 8 5.91 10.51 -15.04
CA LEU A 8 5.37 11.28 -13.92
C LEU A 8 6.46 12.07 -13.19
N GLU A 9 7.61 11.46 -12.91
CA GLU A 9 8.72 12.10 -12.22
C GLU A 9 9.28 13.29 -13.01
N ILE A 10 9.44 13.17 -14.32
CA ILE A 10 9.94 14.25 -15.19
C ILE A 10 8.93 15.41 -15.28
N ILE A 11 7.63 15.12 -15.31
CA ILE A 11 6.56 16.12 -15.25
C ILE A 11 6.58 16.84 -13.89
N CYS A 12 6.66 16.10 -12.78
CA CYS A 12 6.72 16.66 -11.43
C CYS A 12 8.00 17.48 -11.18
N LEU A 13 9.12 17.10 -11.79
CA LEU A 13 10.39 17.85 -11.76
C LEU A 13 10.38 19.06 -12.72
N LYS A 14 9.29 19.32 -13.45
CA LYS A 14 9.13 20.44 -14.39
C LYS A 14 10.14 20.41 -15.56
N LEU A 15 10.68 19.25 -15.89
CA LEU A 15 11.62 19.08 -17.01
C LEU A 15 10.91 19.08 -18.38
N VAL A 16 9.64 18.69 -18.37
CA VAL A 16 8.70 18.73 -19.49
C VAL A 16 7.44 19.43 -19.02
N SER A 17 7.02 20.47 -19.75
CA SER A 17 5.82 21.24 -19.42
C SER A 17 4.77 21.18 -20.53
N ARG A 18 5.11 20.69 -21.72
CA ARG A 18 4.19 20.55 -22.86
C ARG A 18 4.22 19.15 -23.44
N VAL A 19 3.08 18.71 -23.99
CA VAL A 19 2.96 17.41 -24.67
C VAL A 19 3.93 17.33 -25.85
N ASP A 20 4.06 18.41 -26.60
CA ASP A 20 4.94 18.51 -27.78
C ASP A 20 6.45 18.34 -27.44
N GLU A 21 6.84 18.56 -26.18
CA GLU A 21 8.23 18.44 -25.73
C GLU A 21 8.62 16.99 -25.40
N ILE A 22 7.65 16.12 -25.12
CA ILE A 22 7.87 14.73 -24.72
C ILE A 22 8.70 13.97 -25.77
N PRO A 23 8.34 13.98 -27.08
CA PRO A 23 9.09 13.26 -28.10
C PRO A 23 10.55 13.70 -28.22
N GLY A 24 10.83 14.98 -27.99
CA GLY A 24 12.18 15.56 -28.14
C GLY A 24 13.05 15.45 -26.90
N ARG A 25 12.47 15.52 -25.69
CA ARG A 25 13.23 15.58 -24.43
C ARG A 25 13.25 14.26 -23.65
N PHE A 26 12.17 13.50 -23.71
CA PHE A 26 12.00 12.27 -22.91
C PHE A 26 12.40 11.02 -23.70
N CYS A 27 11.78 10.80 -24.87
CA CYS A 27 11.95 9.58 -25.66
C CYS A 27 13.41 9.29 -26.07
N PRO A 28 14.25 10.26 -26.48
CA PRO A 28 15.62 9.97 -26.89
C PRO A 28 16.50 9.48 -25.74
N ARG A 29 16.20 9.88 -24.49
CA ARG A 29 16.95 9.44 -23.32
C ARG A 29 16.68 7.98 -22.98
N LEU A 30 15.48 7.49 -23.29
CA LEU A 30 15.11 6.07 -23.14
C LEU A 30 15.75 5.20 -24.23
N LEU A 31 15.84 5.73 -25.44
CA LEU A 31 16.36 5.01 -26.62
C LEU A 31 17.89 5.04 -26.76
N ARG A 32 18.63 5.69 -25.85
CA ARG A 32 20.12 5.85 -25.94
C ARG A 32 20.91 4.55 -26.05
N TYR A 33 20.31 3.41 -25.70
CA TYR A 33 20.96 2.09 -25.82
C TYR A 33 20.70 1.39 -27.17
N HIS A 34 19.78 1.89 -28.00
CA HIS A 34 19.59 1.38 -29.35
C HIS A 34 20.51 2.16 -30.30
N LEU A 35 21.45 1.46 -30.94
CA LEU A 35 22.53 2.03 -31.77
C LEU A 35 22.04 2.82 -33.01
N GLN A 36 20.74 2.74 -33.33
CA GLN A 36 19.93 3.64 -34.13
C GLN A 36 18.51 3.07 -34.04
N PRO A 37 17.59 3.66 -33.26
CA PRO A 37 16.23 3.14 -33.19
C PRO A 37 15.57 3.31 -34.55
N ASP A 38 15.08 2.20 -35.09
CA ASP A 38 14.23 2.15 -36.28
C ASP A 38 12.98 3.02 -36.09
N GLN A 39 12.37 3.43 -37.20
CA GLN A 39 11.22 4.34 -37.17
C GLN A 39 10.02 3.70 -36.44
N GLU A 40 9.84 2.39 -36.59
CA GLU A 40 8.78 1.62 -35.93
C GLU A 40 8.93 1.63 -34.41
N SER A 41 10.14 1.38 -33.89
CA SER A 41 10.45 1.49 -32.45
C SER A 41 10.18 2.89 -31.88
N ARG A 42 10.43 3.95 -32.67
CA ARG A 42 10.17 5.33 -32.23
C ARG A 42 8.67 5.62 -32.16
N GLU A 43 7.92 5.20 -33.16
CA GLU A 43 6.46 5.37 -33.21
C GLU A 43 5.77 4.54 -32.12
N GLY A 44 6.23 3.31 -31.89
CA GLY A 44 5.77 2.45 -30.80
C GLY A 44 5.95 3.10 -29.43
N LEU A 45 7.15 3.63 -29.14
CA LEU A 45 7.41 4.32 -27.87
C LEU A 45 6.53 5.56 -27.69
N LEU A 46 6.29 6.33 -28.76
CA LEU A 46 5.42 7.51 -28.70
C LEU A 46 3.97 7.13 -28.39
N SER A 47 3.48 6.04 -28.97
CA SER A 47 2.17 5.47 -28.67
C SER A 47 2.07 5.03 -27.20
N GLU A 48 3.09 4.32 -26.69
CA GLU A 48 3.15 3.88 -25.29
C GLU A 48 3.19 5.06 -24.30
N VAL A 49 3.99 6.08 -24.60
CA VAL A 49 4.10 7.28 -23.76
C VAL A 49 2.80 8.08 -23.75
N SER A 50 2.12 8.17 -24.90
CA SER A 50 0.80 8.82 -25.00
C SER A 50 -0.23 8.07 -24.16
N THR A 51 -0.25 6.73 -24.24
CA THR A 51 -1.10 5.88 -23.40
C THR A 51 -0.79 6.09 -21.91
N CYS A 52 0.49 6.15 -21.53
CA CYS A 52 0.88 6.43 -20.15
C CYS A 52 0.39 7.80 -19.67
N LEU A 53 0.42 8.82 -20.52
CA LEU A 53 -0.05 10.16 -20.18
C LEU A 53 -1.57 10.17 -19.95
N GLU A 54 -2.33 9.47 -20.80
CA GLU A 54 -3.77 9.30 -20.63
C GLU A 54 -4.12 8.57 -19.32
N GLU A 55 -3.36 7.55 -18.95
CA GLU A 55 -3.52 6.84 -17.67
C GLU A 55 -3.24 7.77 -16.47
N LEU A 56 -2.16 8.55 -16.53
CA LEU A 56 -1.80 9.51 -15.47
C LEU A 56 -2.87 10.61 -15.30
N GLU A 57 -3.48 11.05 -16.40
CA GLU A 57 -4.57 12.02 -16.37
C GLU A 57 -5.85 11.40 -15.81
N LYS A 58 -6.20 10.19 -16.24
CA LYS A 58 -7.36 9.43 -15.73
C LYS A 58 -7.29 9.19 -14.23
N ASP A 59 -6.11 8.87 -13.71
CA ASP A 59 -5.87 8.69 -12.28
C ASP A 59 -5.73 10.02 -11.51
N ARG A 60 -5.76 11.15 -12.23
CA ARG A 60 -5.65 12.53 -11.71
C ARG A 60 -4.31 12.83 -11.07
N PHE A 61 -3.23 12.20 -11.53
CA PHE A 61 -1.87 12.56 -11.15
C PHE A 61 -1.39 13.80 -11.88
N VAL A 62 -1.82 13.97 -13.13
CA VAL A 62 -1.48 15.09 -14.02
C VAL A 62 -2.76 15.69 -14.60
N LYS A 63 -2.69 16.95 -15.04
CA LYS A 63 -3.73 17.62 -15.82
C LYS A 63 -3.14 18.16 -17.11
N VAL A 64 -3.83 17.95 -18.23
CA VAL A 64 -3.43 18.48 -19.53
C VAL A 64 -4.48 19.51 -19.99
N ASN A 65 -4.05 20.77 -20.16
CA ASN A 65 -4.91 21.84 -20.67
C ASN A 65 -4.23 22.47 -21.90
N ASP A 66 -4.86 22.41 -23.07
CA ASP A 66 -4.33 23.00 -24.32
C ASP A 66 -2.86 22.62 -24.61
N GLY A 67 -2.49 21.36 -24.33
CA GLY A 67 -1.13 20.83 -24.48
C GLY A 67 -0.15 21.22 -23.37
N LEU A 68 -0.54 22.04 -22.39
CA LEU A 68 0.22 22.33 -21.17
C LEU A 68 -0.02 21.24 -20.13
N ILE A 69 1.06 20.64 -19.63
CA ILE A 69 1.05 19.57 -18.64
C ILE A 69 1.34 20.16 -17.26
N THR A 70 0.46 19.88 -16.29
CA THR A 70 0.65 20.31 -14.90
C THR A 70 0.51 19.13 -13.94
N SER A 71 1.48 18.98 -13.03
CA SER A 71 1.40 18.01 -11.94
C SER A 71 0.33 18.42 -10.93
N THR A 72 -0.40 17.44 -10.39
CA THR A 72 -1.28 17.66 -9.25
C THR A 72 -0.52 17.42 -7.93
N PRO A 73 -1.00 17.93 -6.78
CA PRO A 73 -0.42 17.60 -5.48
C PRO A 73 -0.36 16.09 -5.22
N LEU A 74 -1.33 15.34 -5.75
CA LEU A 74 -1.35 13.88 -5.68
C LEU A 74 -0.21 13.27 -6.53
N GLY A 75 -0.05 13.73 -7.77
CA GLY A 75 1.04 13.29 -8.65
C GLY A 75 2.41 13.58 -8.06
N GLU A 76 2.61 14.78 -7.50
CA GLU A 76 3.84 15.15 -6.80
C GLU A 76 4.08 14.27 -5.57
N ALA A 77 3.05 14.04 -4.76
CA ALA A 77 3.16 13.15 -3.62
C ALA A 77 3.58 11.73 -4.04
N VAL A 78 3.00 11.18 -5.10
CA VAL A 78 3.41 9.86 -5.64
C VAL A 78 4.86 9.88 -6.13
N ALA A 79 5.23 10.88 -6.94
CA ALA A 79 6.58 11.01 -7.50
C ALA A 79 7.65 11.08 -6.41
N PHE A 80 7.38 11.73 -5.27
CA PHE A 80 8.36 11.94 -4.21
C PHE A 80 8.24 11.02 -2.99
N SER A 81 7.27 10.10 -2.95
CA SER A 81 7.03 9.20 -1.80
C SER A 81 7.53 7.76 -1.98
N SER A 82 8.26 7.46 -3.06
CA SER A 82 8.66 6.09 -3.45
C SER A 82 7.50 5.06 -3.58
N LEU A 83 6.25 5.48 -3.39
CA LEU A 83 5.07 4.64 -3.55
C LEU A 83 4.87 4.25 -5.02
N LYS A 84 4.52 2.99 -5.25
CA LYS A 84 4.15 2.51 -6.59
C LYS A 84 2.86 3.19 -7.05
N ILE A 85 2.78 3.53 -8.34
CA ILE A 85 1.62 4.21 -8.94
C ILE A 85 0.34 3.39 -8.71
N GLU A 86 0.40 2.07 -8.93
CA GLU A 86 -0.71 1.15 -8.73
C GLU A 86 -1.28 1.17 -7.29
N GLU A 87 -0.41 1.38 -6.30
CA GLU A 87 -0.76 1.37 -4.88
C GLU A 87 -1.22 2.75 -4.39
N ALA A 88 -0.74 3.82 -5.03
CA ALA A 88 -0.99 5.20 -4.63
C ALA A 88 -2.49 5.54 -4.57
N SER A 89 -3.28 5.08 -5.54
CA SER A 89 -4.73 5.36 -5.55
C SER A 89 -5.46 4.70 -4.37
N VAL A 90 -5.03 3.50 -3.97
CA VAL A 90 -5.57 2.76 -2.83
C VAL A 90 -5.18 3.43 -1.52
N VAL A 91 -3.90 3.79 -1.39
CA VAL A 91 -3.35 4.50 -0.22
C VAL A 91 -4.03 5.86 -0.05
N PHE A 92 -4.13 6.65 -1.11
CA PHE A 92 -4.80 7.96 -1.08
C PHE A 92 -6.25 7.86 -0.60
N ARG A 93 -7.02 6.90 -1.12
CA ARG A 93 -8.41 6.68 -0.70
C ARG A 93 -8.50 6.27 0.77
N ALA A 94 -7.65 5.35 1.22
CA ALA A 94 -7.62 4.90 2.61
C ALA A 94 -7.28 6.03 3.58
N LEU A 95 -6.23 6.81 3.27
CA LEU A 95 -5.80 7.96 4.07
C LEU A 95 -6.86 9.08 4.08
N ARG A 96 -7.47 9.39 2.93
CA ARG A 96 -8.54 10.39 2.84
C ARG A 96 -9.79 9.97 3.61
N HIS A 97 -10.11 8.68 3.62
CA HIS A 97 -11.19 8.16 4.44
C HIS A 97 -10.83 8.26 5.93
N ALA A 98 -9.61 7.83 6.30
CA ALA A 98 -9.12 7.90 7.66
C ALA A 98 -9.05 9.34 8.21
N SER A 99 -8.65 10.32 7.41
CA SER A 99 -8.55 11.72 7.85
C SER A 99 -9.88 12.33 8.27
N SER A 100 -11.01 11.79 7.78
CA SER A 100 -12.35 12.21 8.20
C SER A 100 -12.86 11.52 9.47
N ARG A 101 -12.38 10.30 9.76
CA ARG A 101 -12.96 9.40 10.77
C ARG A 101 -11.92 8.48 11.39
N ILE A 102 -10.82 9.05 11.90
CA ILE A 102 -9.74 8.29 12.51
C ILE A 102 -10.17 7.78 13.89
N LEU A 103 -10.07 6.47 14.12
CA LEU A 103 -10.25 5.90 15.44
C LEU A 103 -8.89 5.86 16.15
N LEU A 104 -8.68 6.74 17.13
CA LEU A 104 -7.45 6.83 17.93
C LEU A 104 -7.51 5.97 19.20
N SER A 105 -8.59 5.22 19.42
CA SER A 105 -8.70 4.34 20.59
C SER A 105 -7.75 3.15 20.52
N SER A 106 -7.23 2.82 19.34
CA SER A 106 -6.27 1.74 19.14
C SER A 106 -5.37 2.02 17.94
N ASP A 107 -4.09 1.68 18.09
CA ASP A 107 -3.08 1.76 17.01
C ASP A 107 -3.42 0.84 15.83
N LEU A 108 -4.34 -0.12 16.00
CA LEU A 108 -4.73 -1.08 14.98
C LEU A 108 -5.24 -0.40 13.69
N HIS A 109 -6.00 0.68 13.82
CA HIS A 109 -6.51 1.39 12.65
C HIS A 109 -5.39 2.12 11.91
N LEU A 110 -4.49 2.79 12.62
CA LEU A 110 -3.31 3.43 12.02
C LEU A 110 -2.41 2.40 11.35
N LEU A 111 -2.18 1.28 12.01
CA LEU A 111 -1.39 0.17 11.49
C LEU A 111 -1.99 -0.41 10.21
N SER A 112 -3.32 -0.43 10.09
CA SER A 112 -3.99 -0.86 8.86
C SER A 112 -3.64 0.03 7.66
N LEU A 113 -3.42 1.34 7.88
CA LEU A 113 -3.06 2.30 6.84
C LEU A 113 -1.63 2.10 6.34
N VAL A 114 -0.73 1.63 7.21
CA VAL A 114 0.70 1.41 6.91
C VAL A 114 1.05 -0.06 6.68
N THR A 115 0.08 -0.97 6.77
CA THR A 115 0.28 -2.35 6.30
C THR A 115 0.31 -2.34 4.76
N PRO A 116 1.35 -2.89 4.11
CA PRO A 116 1.47 -2.92 2.65
C PRO A 116 0.24 -3.50 1.96
N VAL A 117 -0.13 -2.95 0.80
CA VAL A 117 -1.27 -3.45 0.00
C VAL A 117 -1.00 -4.86 -0.54
N ARG A 118 0.28 -5.17 -0.78
CA ARG A 118 0.75 -6.47 -1.25
C ARG A 118 1.75 -7.05 -0.26
N HIS A 119 1.47 -8.25 0.21
CA HIS A 119 2.32 -9.01 1.13
C HIS A 119 2.09 -10.52 0.92
N ASP A 120 3.08 -11.32 1.31
CA ASP A 120 3.09 -12.78 1.07
C ASP A 120 2.70 -13.59 2.31
N ILE A 121 1.77 -13.04 3.10
CA ILE A 121 1.24 -13.71 4.30
C ILE A 121 0.05 -14.57 3.87
N PRO A 122 0.17 -15.91 3.93
CA PRO A 122 -0.96 -16.78 3.66
C PRO A 122 -1.99 -16.63 4.78
N VAL A 123 -3.27 -16.54 4.40
CA VAL A 123 -4.35 -16.36 5.38
C VAL A 123 -5.04 -17.68 5.61
N HIS A 124 -4.77 -18.29 6.76
CA HIS A 124 -5.44 -19.49 7.21
C HIS A 124 -6.80 -19.11 7.80
N LEU A 125 -7.88 -19.52 7.14
CA LEU A 125 -9.24 -19.07 7.46
C LEU A 125 -9.67 -19.44 8.88
N GLU A 126 -9.30 -20.65 9.33
CA GLU A 126 -9.56 -21.10 10.70
C GLU A 126 -8.89 -20.19 11.74
N ALA A 127 -7.60 -19.88 11.54
CA ALA A 127 -6.86 -18.98 12.43
C ALA A 127 -7.47 -17.57 12.41
N TYR A 128 -7.82 -17.07 11.23
CA TYR A 128 -8.45 -15.75 11.10
C TYR A 128 -9.81 -15.69 11.79
N LEU A 129 -10.67 -16.70 11.65
CA LEU A 129 -11.95 -16.74 12.35
C LEU A 129 -11.77 -16.77 13.88
N ASN A 130 -10.82 -17.56 14.38
CA ASN A 130 -10.51 -17.60 15.82
C ASN A 130 -10.04 -16.23 16.32
N LEU A 131 -9.12 -15.58 15.59
CA LEU A 131 -8.66 -14.23 15.90
C LEU A 131 -9.81 -13.22 15.85
N TYR A 132 -10.65 -13.27 14.81
CA TYR A 132 -11.81 -12.40 14.67
C TYR A 132 -12.77 -12.58 15.86
N ASN A 133 -13.12 -13.81 16.23
CA ASN A 133 -14.04 -14.07 17.33
C ASN A 133 -13.47 -13.71 18.71
N ALA A 134 -12.15 -13.71 18.86
CA ALA A 134 -11.47 -13.30 20.10
C ALA A 134 -11.25 -11.78 20.23
N MET A 135 -11.58 -10.98 19.20
CA MET A 135 -11.39 -9.52 19.24
C MET A 135 -12.24 -8.86 20.32
N ALA A 136 -11.63 -7.92 21.03
CA ALA A 136 -12.36 -7.02 21.92
C ALA A 136 -13.30 -6.08 21.13
N PRO A 137 -14.33 -5.50 21.76
CA PRO A 137 -15.33 -4.67 21.07
C PRO A 137 -14.74 -3.46 20.32
N ASP A 138 -13.66 -2.87 20.84
CA ASP A 138 -12.91 -1.78 20.22
C ASP A 138 -12.17 -2.23 18.95
N GLN A 139 -11.53 -3.41 18.99
CA GLN A 139 -10.89 -4.02 17.82
C GLN A 139 -11.92 -4.43 16.77
N ARG A 140 -13.08 -4.93 17.17
CA ARG A 140 -14.21 -5.23 16.26
C ARG A 140 -14.70 -3.96 15.57
N ALA A 141 -14.83 -2.85 16.29
CA ALA A 141 -15.19 -1.56 15.70
C ALA A 141 -14.16 -1.05 14.67
N VAL A 142 -12.86 -1.30 14.90
CA VAL A 142 -11.80 -1.05 13.89
C VAL A 142 -11.98 -1.95 12.67
N ALA A 143 -12.21 -3.25 12.89
CA ALA A 143 -12.42 -4.22 11.81
C ALA A 143 -13.60 -3.79 10.91
N ASP A 144 -14.73 -3.44 11.50
CA ASP A 144 -15.92 -2.99 10.77
C ASP A 144 -15.61 -1.71 9.97
N ARG A 145 -14.84 -0.78 10.54
CA ARG A 145 -14.41 0.46 9.86
C ARG A 145 -13.44 0.20 8.71
N CYS A 146 -12.59 -0.82 8.83
CA CYS A 146 -11.72 -1.29 7.75
C CYS A 146 -12.50 -2.06 6.67
N GLY A 147 -13.79 -2.32 6.86
CA GLY A 147 -14.64 -3.04 5.92
C GLY A 147 -14.53 -4.55 6.01
N ILE A 148 -14.16 -5.07 7.18
CA ILE A 148 -14.04 -6.51 7.46
C ILE A 148 -15.43 -7.08 7.74
N SER A 149 -15.88 -7.98 6.86
CA SER A 149 -17.20 -8.60 6.97
C SER A 149 -17.08 -10.01 7.55
N GLU A 150 -17.77 -10.26 8.67
CA GLU A 150 -17.92 -11.62 9.23
C GLU A 150 -18.59 -12.56 8.21
N GLY A 151 -19.60 -12.07 7.48
CA GLY A 151 -20.27 -12.83 6.44
C GLY A 151 -19.33 -13.28 5.31
N PHE A 152 -18.35 -12.42 4.94
CA PHE A 152 -17.31 -12.78 3.98
C PHE A 152 -16.41 -13.89 4.53
N LEU A 153 -15.93 -13.77 5.77
CA LEU A 153 -15.08 -14.78 6.41
C LEU A 153 -15.79 -16.14 6.47
N ASN A 154 -17.05 -16.16 6.93
CA ASN A 154 -17.85 -17.38 7.01
C ASN A 154 -18.10 -18.00 5.62
N SER A 155 -18.36 -17.17 4.61
CA SER A 155 -18.52 -17.61 3.22
C SER A 155 -17.23 -18.24 2.67
N CYS A 156 -16.08 -17.65 2.97
CA CYS A 156 -14.78 -18.17 2.56
C CYS A 156 -14.40 -19.45 3.30
N ALA A 157 -14.62 -19.53 4.62
CA ALA A 157 -14.29 -20.69 5.45
C ALA A 157 -15.02 -21.97 5.03
N ARG A 158 -16.23 -21.85 4.45
CA ARG A 158 -16.96 -22.99 3.90
C ARG A 158 -16.36 -23.58 2.63
N ARG A 159 -15.50 -22.83 1.93
CA ARG A 159 -15.02 -23.17 0.58
C ARG A 159 -13.51 -23.32 0.48
N ASN A 160 -12.79 -22.62 1.34
CA ASN A 160 -11.33 -22.52 1.30
C ASN A 160 -10.79 -22.75 2.71
N THR A 161 -9.66 -23.42 2.80
CA THR A 161 -8.86 -23.48 4.03
C THR A 161 -7.84 -22.33 4.08
N LEU A 162 -7.40 -21.89 2.90
CA LEU A 162 -6.37 -20.87 2.72
C LEU A 162 -6.82 -19.79 1.74
N LEU A 163 -6.61 -18.53 2.10
CA LEU A 163 -6.80 -17.38 1.22
C LEU A 163 -5.46 -16.77 0.82
N SER A 164 -5.38 -16.40 -0.45
CA SER A 164 -4.28 -15.67 -1.07
C SER A 164 -4.84 -14.75 -2.15
N ARG A 165 -4.04 -13.82 -2.68
CA ARG A 165 -4.48 -12.94 -3.78
C ARG A 165 -4.87 -13.72 -5.04
N SER A 166 -4.33 -14.93 -5.21
CA SER A 166 -4.65 -15.85 -6.30
C SER A 166 -5.89 -16.71 -6.06
N THR A 167 -6.56 -16.59 -4.91
CA THR A 167 -7.77 -17.37 -4.63
C THR A 167 -8.83 -17.07 -5.69
N PRO A 168 -9.37 -18.10 -6.38
CA PRO A 168 -10.28 -17.89 -7.49
C PRO A 168 -11.60 -17.30 -7.02
N VAL A 169 -12.14 -16.37 -7.81
CA VAL A 169 -13.45 -15.77 -7.55
C VAL A 169 -14.53 -16.87 -7.60
N PRO A 170 -15.36 -17.02 -6.54
CA PRO A 170 -16.44 -17.99 -6.50
C PRO A 170 -17.44 -17.79 -7.64
N VAL A 171 -18.02 -18.89 -8.12
CA VAL A 171 -18.95 -18.90 -9.26
C VAL A 171 -20.13 -17.94 -9.06
N CYS A 172 -20.64 -17.81 -7.84
CA CYS A 172 -21.74 -16.89 -7.52
C CYS A 172 -21.41 -15.42 -7.80
N HIS A 173 -20.14 -15.00 -7.65
CA HIS A 173 -19.69 -13.64 -7.91
C HIS A 173 -19.21 -13.44 -9.36
N ARG A 174 -18.97 -14.53 -10.11
CA ARG A 174 -18.52 -14.48 -11.52
C ARG A 174 -19.63 -14.09 -12.50
N LYS A 175 -20.89 -14.12 -12.06
CA LYS A 175 -22.08 -13.79 -12.89
C LYS A 175 -22.04 -12.36 -13.46
N SER A 176 -21.35 -11.44 -12.79
CA SER A 176 -21.16 -10.06 -13.25
C SER A 176 -19.69 -9.64 -13.07
N PRO A 177 -19.10 -8.89 -14.03
CA PRO A 177 -17.74 -8.38 -13.89
C PRO A 177 -17.59 -7.46 -12.65
N GLU A 178 -18.64 -6.73 -12.28
CA GLU A 178 -18.64 -5.89 -11.08
C GLU A 178 -18.66 -6.71 -9.80
N GLY A 179 -19.44 -7.80 -9.78
CA GLY A 179 -19.49 -8.74 -8.65
C GLY A 179 -18.13 -9.39 -8.39
N ALA A 180 -17.43 -9.79 -9.45
CA ALA A 180 -16.10 -10.36 -9.34
C ALA A 180 -15.08 -9.36 -8.79
N ARG A 181 -15.10 -8.11 -9.29
CA ARG A 181 -14.24 -7.03 -8.79
C ARG A 181 -14.55 -6.67 -7.34
N ALA A 182 -15.82 -6.64 -6.95
CA ALA A 182 -16.23 -6.36 -5.57
C ALA A 182 -15.74 -7.45 -4.61
N TRP A 183 -15.89 -8.72 -4.97
CA TRP A 183 -15.36 -9.83 -4.18
C TRP A 183 -13.84 -9.78 -4.07
N GLN A 184 -13.13 -9.47 -5.16
CA GLN A 184 -11.67 -9.34 -5.14
C GLN A 184 -11.21 -8.18 -4.23
N ARG A 185 -11.93 -7.05 -4.21
CA ARG A 185 -11.66 -5.95 -3.28
C ARG A 185 -11.83 -6.40 -1.83
N GLN A 186 -12.91 -7.11 -1.51
CA GLN A 186 -13.14 -7.68 -0.18
C GLN A 186 -12.02 -8.64 0.21
N LEU A 187 -11.62 -9.55 -0.68
CA LEU A 187 -10.50 -10.45 -0.45
C LEU A 187 -9.23 -9.67 -0.07
N VAL A 188 -8.81 -8.69 -0.86
CA VAL A 188 -7.60 -7.90 -0.59
C VAL A 188 -7.71 -7.15 0.74
N THR A 189 -8.87 -6.56 1.06
CA THR A 189 -9.11 -5.92 2.36
C THR A 189 -8.94 -6.89 3.53
N HIS A 190 -9.50 -8.10 3.41
CA HIS A 190 -9.39 -9.14 4.44
C HIS A 190 -7.95 -9.67 4.59
N LEU A 191 -7.23 -9.86 3.49
CA LEU A 191 -5.82 -10.29 3.50
C LEU A 191 -4.94 -9.26 4.22
N ARG A 192 -5.12 -7.98 3.85
CA ARG A 192 -4.38 -6.86 4.46
C ARG A 192 -4.65 -6.76 5.96
N PHE A 193 -5.92 -6.85 6.37
CA PHE A 193 -6.26 -6.76 7.79
C PHE A 193 -5.71 -7.93 8.62
N TYR A 194 -5.67 -9.15 8.06
CA TYR A 194 -5.03 -10.28 8.74
C TYR A 194 -3.53 -10.02 8.99
N ALA A 195 -2.83 -9.46 8.00
CA ALA A 195 -1.45 -9.01 8.19
C ALA A 195 -1.33 -7.86 9.20
N THR A 196 -2.29 -6.94 9.23
CA THR A 196 -2.35 -5.88 10.25
C THR A 196 -2.48 -6.45 11.66
N LEU A 197 -3.32 -7.48 11.88
CA LEU A 197 -3.44 -8.14 13.18
C LEU A 197 -2.14 -8.80 13.61
N LEU A 198 -1.44 -9.43 12.67
CA LEU A 198 -0.14 -10.04 12.91
C LEU A 198 0.85 -8.98 13.42
N LEU A 199 0.97 -7.86 12.71
CA LEU A 199 1.81 -6.73 13.10
C LEU A 199 1.36 -6.13 14.44
N HIS A 200 0.06 -6.05 14.69
CA HIS A 200 -0.47 -5.51 15.94
C HIS A 200 -0.03 -6.36 17.14
N HIS A 201 -0.17 -7.69 17.04
CA HIS A 201 0.27 -8.59 18.10
C HIS A 201 1.80 -8.60 18.27
N LEU A 202 2.55 -8.44 17.17
CA LEU A 202 4.00 -8.25 17.22
C LEU A 202 4.37 -6.99 18.02
N LEU A 203 3.75 -5.85 17.72
CA LEU A 203 3.98 -4.59 18.42
C LEU A 203 3.51 -4.61 19.88
N LYS A 204 2.56 -5.48 20.23
CA LYS A 204 2.17 -5.73 21.64
C LYS A 204 3.12 -6.68 22.37
N GLY A 205 4.18 -7.16 21.73
CA GLY A 205 5.25 -7.95 22.35
C GLY A 205 4.97 -9.45 22.41
N VAL A 206 4.04 -9.97 21.59
CA VAL A 206 3.84 -11.42 21.50
C VAL A 206 5.07 -12.07 20.85
N PRO A 207 5.68 -13.10 21.46
CA PRO A 207 6.88 -13.74 20.91
C PRO A 207 6.68 -14.30 19.50
N LEU A 208 7.71 -14.14 18.63
CA LEU A 208 7.68 -14.62 17.25
C LEU A 208 7.26 -16.10 17.10
N PRO A 209 7.74 -17.06 17.93
CA PRO A 209 7.32 -18.46 17.79
C PRO A 209 5.82 -18.68 18.06
N MET A 210 5.24 -17.91 18.99
CA MET A 210 3.81 -17.97 19.28
C MET A 210 2.99 -17.40 18.14
N LEU A 211 3.45 -16.28 17.54
CA LEU A 211 2.82 -15.71 16.35
C LEU A 211 2.91 -16.66 15.17
N ALA A 212 4.07 -17.27 14.94
CA ALA A 212 4.29 -18.26 13.88
C ALA A 212 3.29 -19.43 13.99
N SER A 213 3.10 -19.96 15.20
CA SER A 213 2.11 -21.01 15.46
C SER A 213 0.67 -20.52 15.26
N THR A 214 0.32 -19.37 15.81
CA THR A 214 -1.05 -18.81 15.79
C THR A 214 -1.50 -18.46 14.36
N TYR A 215 -0.63 -17.79 13.60
CA TYR A 215 -0.91 -17.34 12.24
C TYR A 215 -0.60 -18.42 11.18
N LYS A 216 -0.02 -19.56 11.59
CA LYS A 216 0.43 -20.67 10.75
C LYS A 216 1.43 -20.22 9.67
N VAL A 217 2.36 -19.34 10.04
CA VAL A 217 3.43 -18.79 9.18
C VAL A 217 4.79 -19.02 9.81
N ASN A 218 5.88 -18.87 9.06
CA ASN A 218 7.22 -18.94 9.63
C ASN A 218 7.71 -17.58 10.15
N CYS A 219 8.71 -17.57 11.05
CA CYS A 219 9.27 -16.35 11.63
C CYS A 219 9.85 -15.40 10.56
N GLY A 220 10.44 -15.95 9.48
CA GLY A 220 10.98 -15.17 8.38
C GLY A 220 9.90 -14.37 7.64
N GLN A 221 8.72 -14.94 7.43
CA GLN A 221 7.57 -14.23 6.85
C GLN A 221 7.09 -13.09 7.74
N ILE A 222 7.09 -13.29 9.07
CA ILE A 222 6.74 -12.24 10.04
C ILE A 222 7.75 -11.09 9.97
N GLN A 223 9.05 -11.40 10.00
CA GLN A 223 10.12 -10.41 9.91
C GLN A 223 10.10 -9.67 8.57
N GLN A 224 9.84 -10.39 7.46
CA GLN A 224 9.70 -9.78 6.14
C GLN A 224 8.49 -8.84 6.09
N LEU A 225 7.35 -9.24 6.67
CA LEU A 225 6.18 -8.37 6.77
C LEU A 225 6.49 -7.13 7.61
N GLN A 226 7.16 -7.29 8.75
CA GLN A 226 7.58 -6.18 9.60
C GLN A 226 8.49 -5.20 8.82
N SER A 227 9.57 -5.69 8.22
CA SER A 227 10.52 -4.88 7.45
C SER A 227 9.85 -4.14 6.28
N THR A 228 9.03 -4.84 5.50
CA THR A 228 8.28 -4.22 4.38
C THR A 228 7.24 -3.21 4.87
N SER A 229 6.63 -3.44 6.03
CA SER A 229 5.68 -2.49 6.65
C SER A 229 6.38 -1.26 7.19
N THR A 230 7.59 -1.38 7.75
CA THR A 230 8.42 -0.24 8.16
C THR A 230 8.75 0.65 6.97
N ALA A 231 9.25 0.06 5.88
CA ALA A 231 9.54 0.80 4.65
C ALA A 231 8.28 1.46 4.08
N PHE A 232 7.16 0.73 4.05
CA PHE A 232 5.88 1.25 3.56
C PHE A 232 5.34 2.37 4.43
N CYS A 233 5.48 2.28 5.76
CA CYS A 233 5.13 3.34 6.69
C CYS A 233 5.90 4.63 6.37
N GLY A 234 7.21 4.55 6.16
CA GLY A 234 8.03 5.70 5.74
C GLY A 234 7.55 6.33 4.43
N MET A 235 7.22 5.50 3.43
CA MET A 235 6.64 5.96 2.16
C MET A 235 5.29 6.68 2.37
N VAL A 236 4.40 6.12 3.19
CA VAL A 236 3.09 6.70 3.51
C VAL A 236 3.22 8.01 4.31
N VAL A 237 4.17 8.11 5.24
CA VAL A 237 4.46 9.35 5.98
C VAL A 237 4.93 10.44 5.02
N GLY A 238 5.91 10.15 4.14
CA GLY A 238 6.36 11.09 3.12
C GLY A 238 5.26 11.50 2.15
N PHE A 239 4.38 10.55 1.78
CA PHE A 239 3.20 10.83 0.95
C PHE A 239 2.22 11.80 1.63
N CYS A 240 1.94 11.60 2.93
CA CYS A 240 1.09 12.49 3.71
C CYS A 240 1.70 13.89 3.83
N ASP A 241 3.01 13.99 4.03
CA ASP A 241 3.71 15.26 4.14
C ASP A 241 3.61 16.09 2.84
N ARG A 242 3.82 15.45 1.68
CA ARG A 242 3.66 16.10 0.36
C ARG A 242 2.23 16.57 0.10
N LEU A 243 1.23 15.83 0.58
CA LEU A 243 -0.18 16.23 0.53
C LEU A 243 -0.58 17.27 1.57
N ARG A 244 0.36 17.69 2.44
CA ARG A 244 0.14 18.60 3.57
C ARG A 244 -0.84 18.05 4.61
N TRP A 245 -0.90 16.74 4.75
CA TRP A 245 -1.68 16.04 5.79
C TRP A 245 -0.83 15.82 7.04
N TRP A 246 -0.30 16.91 7.61
CA TRP A 246 0.71 16.86 8.67
C TRP A 246 0.24 16.14 9.93
N ALA A 247 -1.04 16.30 10.30
CA ALA A 247 -1.61 15.60 11.45
C ALA A 247 -1.59 14.07 11.26
N LEU A 248 -1.85 13.59 10.04
CA LEU A 248 -1.81 12.17 9.74
C LEU A 248 -0.36 11.68 9.67
N ALA A 249 0.54 12.45 9.07
CA ALA A 249 1.97 12.15 9.07
C ALA A 249 2.51 12.00 10.51
N ALA A 250 2.21 12.97 11.38
CA ALA A 250 2.61 12.96 12.79
C ALA A 250 2.04 11.76 13.57
N ALA A 251 0.82 11.32 13.28
CA ALA A 251 0.24 10.13 13.90
C ALA A 251 0.90 8.82 13.42
N LEU A 252 1.41 8.77 12.20
CA LEU A 252 2.03 7.59 11.61
C LEU A 252 3.54 7.48 11.91
N THR A 253 4.23 8.59 12.13
CA THR A 253 5.69 8.60 12.39
C THR A 253 6.11 7.68 13.54
N PRO A 254 5.46 7.68 14.73
CA PRO A 254 5.85 6.80 15.83
C PRO A 254 5.71 5.31 15.48
N LEU A 255 4.75 4.95 14.62
CA LEU A 255 4.56 3.56 14.20
C LEU A 255 5.72 3.07 13.35
N SER A 256 6.38 3.95 12.60
CA SER A 256 7.56 3.58 11.81
C SER A 256 8.71 3.11 12.71
N GLU A 257 8.92 3.77 13.85
CA GLU A 257 9.96 3.40 14.82
C GLU A 257 9.59 2.15 15.61
N GLN A 258 8.31 2.00 15.98
CA GLN A 258 7.84 0.78 16.62
C GLN A 258 7.96 -0.44 15.68
N LEU A 259 7.64 -0.27 14.40
CA LEU A 259 7.79 -1.33 13.40
C LEU A 259 9.26 -1.64 13.10
N SER A 260 10.16 -0.66 13.10
CA SER A 260 11.59 -0.91 12.88
C SER A 260 12.22 -1.69 14.03
N THR A 261 11.86 -1.36 15.27
CA THR A 261 12.37 -2.02 16.48
C THR A 261 11.71 -3.37 16.73
N GLY A 262 10.47 -3.57 16.30
CA GLY A 262 9.72 -4.82 16.53
C GLY A 262 9.36 -5.08 17.98
N ALA A 263 9.49 -4.05 18.83
CA ALA A 263 9.30 -4.13 20.25
C ALA A 263 8.14 -3.23 20.69
N PRO A 264 7.47 -3.54 21.82
CA PRO A 264 6.53 -2.61 22.44
C PRO A 264 7.19 -1.25 22.70
N SER A 265 6.41 -0.17 22.60
CA SER A 265 6.87 1.22 22.76
C SER A 265 7.78 1.45 23.98
N PHE A 266 7.53 0.74 25.09
CA PHE A 266 8.35 0.80 26.30
C PHE A 266 9.78 0.24 26.13
N VAL A 267 9.95 -0.81 25.33
CA VAL A 267 11.26 -1.43 25.07
C VAL A 267 12.02 -0.64 24.00
N ALA A 268 11.34 -0.09 22.99
CA ALA A 268 11.97 0.76 21.98
C ALA A 268 12.64 1.99 22.60
N GLU A 269 11.98 2.63 23.57
CA GLU A 269 12.54 3.76 24.33
C GLU A 269 13.75 3.34 25.18
N MET A 270 13.74 2.13 25.77
CA MET A 270 14.89 1.58 26.49
C MET A 270 16.05 1.22 25.56
N THR A 271 15.80 0.64 24.38
CA THR A 271 16.86 0.29 23.43
C THR A 271 17.49 1.51 22.77
N SER A 272 16.71 2.57 22.54
CA SER A 272 17.22 3.88 22.07
C SER A 272 18.08 4.56 23.13
N LYS A 273 17.69 4.49 24.41
CA LYS A 273 18.51 5.00 25.51
C LYS A 273 19.77 4.16 25.76
N LEU A 274 19.71 2.85 25.55
CA LEU A 274 20.86 1.94 25.73
C LEU A 274 21.87 2.00 24.58
N SER A 275 21.47 2.30 23.34
CA SER A 275 22.43 2.48 22.24
C SER A 275 23.31 3.74 22.39
N HIS A 276 22.85 4.73 23.16
CA HIS A 276 23.64 5.89 23.58
C HIS A 276 24.51 5.64 24.82
N VAL A 277 24.33 4.51 25.51
CA VAL A 277 25.17 4.05 26.63
C VAL A 277 25.96 2.85 26.12
N GLY A 278 26.99 3.13 25.32
CA GLY A 278 27.92 2.11 24.87
C GLY A 278 28.50 1.34 26.06
N LEU A 279 28.33 0.02 26.02
CA LEU A 279 29.30 -0.94 26.55
C LEU A 279 30.25 -1.33 25.43
#